data_AF-A0AA35SUA5-F1
#
_entry.id   AF-A0AA35SUA5-F1
#
_cell.length_a   1.000
_cell.length_b   1.000
_cell.length_c   1.000
_cell.angle_alpha   90.00
_cell.angle_beta   90.00
_cell.angle_gamma   90.00
#
_symmetry.space_group_name_H-M   'P 1'
#
loop_
_entity.id
_entity.type
_entity.pdbx_description
1 polymer ?
#
loop_
_entity_poly.entity_id
_entity_poly.type
_entity_poly.pdbx_seq_one_letter_code
_entity_poly.pdbx_strand_id
1 'polypeptide(L)'
;MGEQVGKMDEDVTDPPVGDYRKLCSHYSRGCSFVSPCCGKVYPCRLCHDDQELTHKIDRYRVTEVQCRNCHKKQPVSLSFLVSQTAHSHMEG
;
A
#
# COMPACT_ATOMS: atom_id res chain seq x y z
N MET A 1 9.73 -16.26 54.90
CA MET A 1 10.25 -14.93 54.48
C MET A 1 11.10 -15.26 53.25
N GLY A 2 10.48 -15.48 52.08
CA GLY A 2 10.27 -14.44 51.04
C GLY A 2 11.59 -14.30 50.27
N GLU A 3 11.75 -14.47 48.96
CA GLU A 3 10.90 -14.58 47.76
C GLU A 3 11.62 -15.56 46.78
N GLN A 4 10.99 -16.50 46.06
CA GLN A 4 10.24 -16.39 44.81
C GLN A 4 10.99 -15.79 43.58
N VAL A 5 11.03 -16.61 42.51
CA VAL A 5 10.86 -16.26 41.06
C VAL A 5 11.95 -15.39 40.41
N GLY A 6 12.44 -15.64 39.19
CA GLY A 6 12.08 -16.54 38.10
C GLY A 6 12.84 -16.05 36.84
N LYS A 7 13.02 -16.95 35.87
CA LYS A 7 13.55 -16.65 34.53
C LYS A 7 12.71 -15.55 33.88
N MET A 8 13.35 -14.52 33.34
CA MET A 8 12.76 -13.63 32.36
C MET A 8 13.69 -13.64 31.14
N ASP A 9 13.25 -14.42 30.16
CA ASP A 9 13.55 -14.30 28.75
C ASP A 9 13.65 -12.83 28.31
N GLU A 10 14.86 -12.37 28.02
CA GLU A 10 15.09 -11.08 27.37
C GLU A 10 14.65 -11.18 25.90
N ASP A 11 13.35 -10.89 25.75
CA ASP A 11 12.72 -10.09 24.69
C ASP A 11 13.35 -10.24 23.30
N VAL A 12 12.90 -11.27 22.60
CA VAL A 12 12.84 -11.25 21.14
C VAL A 12 11.98 -10.05 20.79
N THR A 13 12.61 -8.90 20.51
CA THR A 13 11.95 -7.79 19.83
C THR A 13 11.56 -8.31 18.45
N ASP A 14 10.36 -8.89 18.40
CA ASP A 14 9.68 -9.27 17.18
C ASP A 14 9.71 -8.01 16.28
N PRO A 15 10.39 -8.04 15.11
CA PRO A 15 10.27 -6.93 14.18
C PRO A 15 8.79 -6.78 13.92
N PRO A 16 8.22 -5.54 13.89
CA PRO A 16 6.78 -5.37 13.78
C PRO A 16 6.30 -6.26 12.66
N VAL A 17 5.46 -7.26 12.98
CA VAL A 17 4.83 -8.13 11.99
C VAL A 17 3.95 -7.22 11.14
N GLY A 18 4.59 -6.55 10.20
CA GLY A 18 4.00 -5.49 9.41
C GLY A 18 2.94 -6.19 8.59
N ASP A 19 1.69 -5.77 8.76
CA ASP A 19 0.57 -6.08 7.88
C ASP A 19 1.02 -6.03 6.41
N TYR A 20 1.47 -7.15 5.88
CA TYR A 20 2.10 -7.32 4.56
C TYR A 20 1.10 -7.12 3.39
N ARG A 21 -0.08 -6.58 3.71
CA ARG A 21 -1.15 -6.20 2.78
C ARG A 21 -1.44 -4.70 2.77
N LYS A 22 -0.82 -3.88 3.62
CA LYS A 22 -0.97 -2.42 3.56
C LYS A 22 0.08 -1.82 2.64
N LEU A 23 -0.37 -1.27 1.52
CA LEU A 23 0.48 -0.63 0.53
C LEU A 23 1.12 0.68 1.06
N CYS A 24 0.47 1.35 2.00
CA CYS A 24 1.04 2.41 2.82
C CYS A 24 0.25 2.54 4.13
N SER A 25 0.83 3.23 5.13
CA SER A 25 0.16 3.58 6.39
C SER A 25 -1.03 4.53 6.19
N HIS A 26 -1.04 5.30 5.11
CA HIS A 26 -2.06 6.31 4.83
C HIS A 26 -3.38 5.73 4.33
N TYR A 27 -3.35 4.68 3.50
CA TYR A 27 -4.54 4.04 2.94
C TYR A 27 -4.30 2.56 2.70
N SER A 28 -5.27 1.74 3.11
CA SER A 28 -5.30 0.30 2.82
C SER A 28 -5.98 0.06 1.47
N ARG A 29 -5.22 0.18 0.37
CA ARG A 29 -5.68 -0.10 -1.00
C ARG A 29 -4.68 -1.02 -1.72
N GLY A 30 -5.17 -1.94 -2.55
CA GLY A 30 -4.36 -2.91 -3.29
C GLY A 30 -3.74 -2.37 -4.59
N CYS A 31 -3.77 -1.06 -4.80
CA CYS A 31 -3.37 -0.42 -6.05
C CYS A 31 -2.54 0.84 -5.80
N SER A 32 -1.52 1.03 -6.62
CA SER A 32 -0.76 2.28 -6.72
C SER A 32 -1.35 3.14 -7.82
N PHE A 33 -1.17 4.46 -7.81
CA PHE A 33 -1.53 5.31 -8.93
C PHE A 33 -0.29 5.80 -9.68
N VAL A 34 -0.47 6.12 -10.96
CA VAL A 34 0.57 6.73 -11.77
C VAL A 34 0.42 8.24 -11.67
N SER A 35 1.47 8.91 -11.20
CA SER A 35 1.45 10.35 -11.03
C SER A 35 1.51 11.05 -12.41
N PRO A 36 0.52 11.89 -12.76
CA PRO A 36 0.52 12.60 -14.04
C PRO A 36 1.50 13.77 -14.08
N CYS A 37 2.08 14.18 -12.95
CA CYS A 37 3.05 15.27 -12.89
C CYS A 37 4.49 14.83 -13.12
N CYS A 38 4.86 13.62 -12.66
CA CYS A 38 6.23 13.11 -12.76
C CYS A 38 6.35 11.72 -13.40
N GLY A 39 5.22 11.08 -13.76
CA GLY A 39 5.19 9.74 -14.37
C GLY A 39 5.56 8.60 -13.42
N LYS A 40 5.86 8.89 -12.16
CA LYS A 40 6.25 7.91 -11.14
C LYS A 40 5.03 7.25 -10.50
N VAL A 41 5.22 6.04 -9.97
CA VAL A 41 4.14 5.25 -9.35
C VAL A 41 4.21 5.39 -7.83
N TYR A 42 3.10 5.78 -7.21
CA TYR A 42 3.02 5.95 -5.77
C TYR A 42 1.83 5.21 -5.16
N PRO A 43 1.96 4.73 -3.91
CA PRO A 43 0.89 4.01 -3.23
C PRO A 43 -0.26 4.94 -2.81
N CYS A 44 0.04 6.19 -2.48
CA CYS A 44 -0.94 7.22 -2.17
C CYS A 44 -0.38 8.64 -2.38
N ARG A 45 -1.28 9.63 -2.45
CA ARG A 45 -0.91 11.04 -2.66
C ARG A 45 0.01 11.59 -1.56
N LEU A 46 -0.14 11.10 -0.32
CA LEU A 46 0.69 11.54 0.80
C LEU A 46 2.11 11.02 0.64
N CYS A 47 2.28 9.77 0.19
CA CYS A 47 3.59 9.24 -0.15
C CYS A 47 4.21 9.95 -1.37
N HIS A 48 3.40 10.45 -2.30
CA HIS A 48 3.91 11.30 -3.37
C HIS A 48 4.44 12.62 -2.81
N ASP A 49 3.63 13.36 -2.05
CA ASP A 49 4.00 14.68 -1.53
C ASP A 49 5.16 14.61 -0.52
N ASP A 50 5.34 13.48 0.18
CA ASP A 50 6.47 13.23 1.08
C ASP A 50 7.79 13.00 0.31
N GLN A 51 7.73 12.27 -0.82
CA GLN A 51 8.91 12.03 -1.65
C GLN A 51 9.24 13.21 -2.58
N GLU A 52 8.22 13.86 -3.13
CA GLU A 52 8.37 14.96 -4.07
C GLU A 52 8.12 16.30 -3.36
N LEU A 53 9.14 16.78 -2.62
CA LEU A 53 9.08 18.08 -1.93
C LEU A 53 9.02 19.28 -2.89
N THR A 54 9.29 19.06 -4.17
CA THR A 54 9.32 20.10 -5.21
C THR A 54 7.96 20.41 -5.78
N HIS A 55 7.01 19.47 -5.73
CA HIS A 55 5.69 19.64 -6.32
C HIS A 55 4.65 18.75 -5.67
N LYS A 56 3.40 19.21 -5.69
CA LYS A 56 2.26 18.46 -5.16
C LYS A 56 1.51 17.77 -6.28
N ILE A 57 0.93 16.62 -5.98
CA ILE A 57 0.10 15.91 -6.95
C ILE A 57 -1.32 16.47 -7.05
N ASP A 58 -1.78 16.61 -8.29
CA ASP A 58 -3.16 16.97 -8.59
C ASP A 58 -4.05 15.73 -8.67
N ARG A 59 -4.81 15.46 -7.60
CA ARG A 59 -5.61 14.23 -7.44
C ARG A 59 -6.65 14.01 -8.55
N TYR A 60 -7.11 15.07 -9.20
CA TYR A 60 -8.11 15.02 -10.26
C TYR A 60 -7.51 14.69 -11.63
N ARG A 61 -6.19 14.86 -11.77
CA ARG A 61 -5.47 14.57 -13.01
C ARG A 61 -4.98 13.13 -13.08
N VAL A 62 -5.07 12.38 -11.97
CA VAL A 62 -4.73 10.97 -11.94
C VAL A 62 -5.75 10.23 -12.80
N THR A 63 -5.33 9.75 -13.96
CA THR A 63 -6.14 8.98 -14.91
C THR A 63 -5.80 7.49 -14.91
N GLU A 64 -4.67 7.10 -14.32
CA GLU A 64 -4.13 5.75 -14.37
C GLU A 64 -3.69 5.23 -13.00
N VAL A 65 -3.92 3.93 -12.79
CA VAL A 65 -3.61 3.17 -11.60
C VAL A 65 -2.99 1.83 -11.97
N GLN A 66 -2.04 1.37 -11.16
CA GLN A 66 -1.38 0.09 -11.32
C GLN A 66 -1.83 -0.86 -10.21
N CYS A 67 -2.41 -1.99 -10.60
CA CYS A 67 -2.75 -3.07 -9.67
C CYS A 67 -1.45 -3.70 -9.12
N ARG A 68 -1.32 -3.87 -7.80
CA ARG A 68 -0.14 -4.52 -7.21
C ARG A 68 -0.17 -6.04 -7.33
N ASN A 69 -1.35 -6.61 -7.54
CA ASN A 69 -1.51 -8.06 -7.68
C ASN A 69 -1.07 -8.56 -9.07
N CYS A 70 -1.42 -7.82 -10.13
CA CYS A 70 -1.12 -8.22 -11.51
C CYS A 70 -0.17 -7.26 -12.25
N HIS A 71 0.27 -6.18 -11.61
CA HIS A 71 1.15 -5.12 -12.17
C HIS A 71 0.64 -4.45 -13.46
N LYS A 72 -0.62 -4.67 -13.83
CA LYS A 72 -1.25 -4.02 -15.00
C LYS A 72 -1.64 -2.59 -14.67
N LYS A 73 -1.33 -1.69 -15.60
CA LYS A 73 -1.85 -0.31 -15.60
C LYS A 73 -3.27 -0.31 -16.14
N GLN A 74 -4.15 0.41 -15.47
CA GLN A 74 -5.57 0.47 -15.74
C GLN A 74 -6.05 1.91 -15.54
N PRO A 75 -7.08 2.36 -16.26
CA PRO A 75 -7.65 3.69 -16.05
C PRO A 75 -8.43 3.76 -14.72
N VAL A 76 -8.49 4.94 -14.10
CA VAL A 76 -9.35 5.21 -12.94
C VAL A 76 -10.82 5.40 -13.37
N SER A 77 -11.50 4.31 -13.70
CA SER A 77 -12.95 4.30 -13.95
C SER A 77 -13.72 3.67 -12.79
N LEU A 78 -15.02 3.95 -12.62
CA LEU A 78 -15.85 3.34 -11.56
C LEU A 78 -15.86 1.79 -11.60
N SER A 79 -15.59 1.20 -12.76
CA SER A 79 -15.40 -0.24 -12.96
C SER A 79 -14.12 -0.81 -12.32
N PHE A 80 -13.21 0.04 -11.85
CA PHE A 80 -11.90 -0.29 -11.26
C PHE A 80 -11.99 -1.14 -9.97
N LEU A 81 -13.07 -1.03 -9.20
CA LEU A 81 -13.25 -1.82 -7.97
C LEU A 81 -13.66 -3.27 -8.26
N VAL A 82 -14.25 -3.55 -9.43
CA VAL A 82 -14.74 -4.89 -9.80
C VAL A 82 -13.60 -5.80 -10.26
N SER A 83 -12.57 -5.25 -10.90
CA SER A 83 -11.44 -6.05 -11.41
C SER A 83 -10.48 -6.53 -10.32
N GLN A 84 -10.44 -5.87 -9.16
CA GLN A 84 -9.57 -6.27 -8.04
C GLN A 84 -10.09 -7.54 -7.33
N THR A 85 -11.40 -7.79 -7.35
CA THR A 85 -12.03 -9.04 -6.88
C THR A 85 -12.13 -10.12 -7.96
N ALA A 86 -12.16 -9.74 -9.24
CA ALA A 86 -12.28 -10.68 -10.36
C ALA A 86 -11.02 -11.52 -10.64
N HIS A 87 -9.85 -11.16 -10.08
CA HIS A 87 -8.62 -11.96 -10.23
C HIS A 87 -8.56 -13.22 -9.35
N SER A 88 -9.58 -13.48 -8.53
CA SER A 88 -9.62 -14.66 -7.63
C SER A 88 -10.35 -15.88 -8.20
N HIS A 89 -10.76 -15.90 -9.48
CA HIS A 89 -11.48 -17.07 -10.02
C HIS A 89 -11.38 -17.21 -11.55
N MET A 90 -10.23 -17.70 -12.05
CA MET A 90 -10.18 -18.41 -13.33
C MET A 90 -8.84 -19.17 -13.48
N GLU A 91 -8.62 -20.16 -12.61
CA GLU A 91 -7.74 -21.28 -12.91
C GLU A 91 -8.70 -22.48 -13.04
N GLY A 92 -8.90 -22.95 -14.27
CA GLY A 92 -9.72 -24.12 -14.58
C GLY A 92 -8.99 -25.42 -14.29
#